data_AF-A0A3P8C4D9-F1
#
_entry.id   AF-A0A3P8C4D9-F1
#
_cell.length_a   1.000
_cell.length_b   1.000
_cell.length_c   1.000
_cell.angle_alpha   90.00
_cell.angle_beta   90.00
_cell.angle_gamma   90.00
#
_symmetry.space_group_name_H-M   'P 1'
#
loop_
_entity.id
_entity.type
_entity.pdbx_description
1 polymer ?
#
loop_
_entity_poly.entity_id
_entity_poly.type
_entity_poly.pdbx_seq_one_letter_code
_entity_poly.pdbx_strand_id
1 'polypeptide(L)'
;MLIGTTNTHTSNSGAANVDAEYGVSYVKIVAESVGVAGLSDVCASQIAVQTTYAIKMVIEQAKKFAVHGRRKRVIAEDIDSALTMAGYPYVEG
;
A
#
# COMPACT_ATOMS: atom_id res chain seq x y z
N MET A 1 3.98 -48.11 -10.87
CA MET A 1 4.92 -47.03 -10.54
C MET A 1 4.46 -45.79 -11.30
N LEU A 2 4.10 -44.73 -10.57
CA LEU A 2 3.71 -43.40 -11.08
C LEU A 2 4.70 -42.91 -12.16
N ILE A 3 4.23 -42.12 -13.15
CA ILE A 3 4.47 -40.66 -13.26
C ILE A 3 3.37 -40.05 -14.14
N GLY A 4 2.50 -39.20 -13.56
CA GLY A 4 1.61 -38.32 -14.31
C GLY A 4 2.37 -37.07 -14.74
N THR A 5 2.38 -36.76 -16.03
CA THR A 5 2.97 -35.51 -16.55
C THR A 5 1.95 -34.39 -16.44
N THR A 6 2.16 -33.44 -15.53
CA THR A 6 1.37 -32.21 -15.45
C THR A 6 1.86 -31.20 -16.48
N ASN A 7 1.03 -30.85 -17.45
CA ASN A 7 1.23 -29.67 -18.28
C ASN A 7 0.96 -28.41 -17.45
N THR A 8 2.03 -27.71 -17.06
CA THR A 8 1.95 -26.38 -16.44
C THR A 8 1.62 -25.35 -17.51
N HIS A 9 0.38 -24.86 -17.50
CA HIS A 9 -0.03 -23.70 -18.29
C HIS A 9 0.61 -22.44 -17.69
N THR A 10 1.78 -22.05 -18.19
CA THR A 10 2.39 -20.74 -17.88
C THR A 10 1.59 -19.68 -18.59
N SER A 11 0.68 -19.04 -17.86
CA SER A 11 0.03 -17.81 -18.32
C SER A 11 0.93 -16.65 -17.92
N ASN A 12 1.82 -16.24 -18.84
CA ASN A 12 2.57 -15.00 -18.71
C ASN A 12 1.60 -13.81 -18.85
N SER A 13 1.02 -13.40 -17.73
CA SER A 13 0.17 -12.23 -17.66
C SER A 13 1.07 -10.99 -17.61
N GLY A 14 1.37 -10.43 -18.78
CA GLY A 14 2.18 -9.22 -19.00
C GLY A 14 1.55 -7.91 -18.49
N ALA A 15 0.81 -7.98 -17.40
CA ALA A 15 0.46 -6.89 -16.51
C ALA A 15 0.13 -7.58 -15.19
N ALA A 16 1.16 -7.94 -14.41
CA ALA A 16 0.91 -8.26 -13.02
C ALA A 16 0.22 -7.01 -12.46
N ASN A 17 -1.06 -7.14 -12.08
CA ASN A 17 -1.60 -6.34 -11.01
C ASN A 17 -0.77 -6.73 -9.79
N VAL A 18 0.43 -6.17 -9.70
CA VAL A 18 1.22 -6.23 -8.49
C VAL A 18 0.40 -5.37 -7.55
N ASP A 19 -0.30 -6.00 -6.61
CA ASP A 19 -0.77 -5.29 -5.45
C ASP A 19 0.46 -4.57 -4.89
N ALA A 20 0.54 -3.27 -5.13
CA ALA A 20 1.68 -2.48 -4.71
C ALA A 20 1.68 -2.52 -3.18
N GLU A 21 2.53 -3.37 -2.61
CA GLU A 21 2.70 -3.57 -1.18
C GLU A 21 4.06 -3.03 -0.75
N TYR A 22 4.12 -2.43 0.43
CA TYR A 22 5.39 -2.07 1.04
C TYR A 22 6.29 -3.31 1.25
N GLY A 23 7.58 -3.15 1.00
CA GLY A 23 8.54 -4.21 1.26
C GLY A 23 8.81 -4.41 2.75
N VAL A 24 8.93 -5.66 3.19
CA VAL A 24 9.36 -6.06 4.55
C VAL A 24 10.65 -5.33 4.96
N SER A 25 11.61 -5.20 4.04
CA SER A 25 12.88 -4.51 4.29
C SER A 25 12.68 -3.03 4.63
N TYR A 26 11.75 -2.33 3.97
CA TYR A 26 11.47 -0.93 4.26
C TYR A 26 10.87 -0.76 5.66
N VAL A 27 9.92 -1.62 6.04
CA VAL A 27 9.30 -1.59 7.37
C VAL A 27 10.34 -1.78 8.48
N LYS A 28 11.31 -2.67 8.29
CA LYS A 28 12.41 -2.86 9.26
C LYS A 28 13.29 -1.61 9.40
N ILE A 29 13.62 -0.94 8.29
CA ILE A 29 14.38 0.32 8.32
C ILE A 29 13.60 1.41 9.10
N VAL A 30 12.29 1.52 8.88
CA VAL A 30 11.43 2.44 9.64
C VAL A 30 11.44 2.08 11.13
N ALA A 31 11.35 0.79 11.48
CA ALA A 31 11.43 0.34 12.87
C ALA A 31 12.76 0.73 13.53
N GLU A 32 13.88 0.52 12.85
CA GLU A 32 15.21 0.91 13.34
C GLU A 32 15.32 2.43 13.54
N SER A 33 14.72 3.22 12.65
CA SER A 33 14.74 4.71 12.75
C SER A 33 14.07 5.25 14.01
N VAL A 34 13.14 4.49 14.61
CA VAL A 34 12.46 4.84 15.87
C VAL A 34 12.98 4.05 17.07
N GLY A 35 14.12 3.36 16.93
CA GLY A 35 14.79 2.63 18.01
C GLY A 35 14.28 1.21 18.25
N VAL A 36 13.50 0.63 17.33
CA VAL A 36 13.03 -0.76 17.39
C VAL A 36 13.94 -1.65 16.54
N ALA A 37 14.88 -2.34 17.19
CA ALA A 37 15.79 -3.27 16.53
C ALA A 37 15.21 -4.69 16.46
N GLY A 38 15.60 -5.46 15.44
CA GLY A 38 15.32 -6.90 15.35
C GLY A 38 13.86 -7.26 15.07
N LEU A 39 13.09 -6.40 14.41
CA LEU A 39 11.71 -6.68 14.03
C LEU A 39 11.63 -7.93 13.13
N SER A 40 10.79 -8.90 13.51
CA SER A 40 10.63 -10.15 12.75
C SER A 40 9.98 -9.93 11.39
N ASP A 41 10.27 -10.80 10.42
CA ASP A 41 9.70 -10.77 9.06
C ASP A 41 8.18 -10.90 9.06
N VAL A 42 7.63 -11.70 9.98
CA VAL A 42 6.17 -11.88 10.13
C VAL A 42 5.52 -10.58 10.59
N CYS A 43 6.07 -9.92 11.61
CA CYS A 43 5.54 -8.63 12.08
C CYS A 43 5.70 -7.54 11.00
N ALA A 44 6.86 -7.49 10.35
CA ALA A 44 7.13 -6.51 9.30
C ALA A 44 6.22 -6.71 8.08
N SER A 45 5.91 -7.95 7.69
CA SER A 45 4.95 -8.25 6.63
C SER A 45 3.54 -7.82 7.02
N GLN A 46 3.08 -8.07 8.25
CA GLN A 46 1.76 -7.60 8.68
C GLN A 46 1.66 -6.07 8.66
N ILE A 47 2.70 -5.37 9.12
CA ILE A 47 2.76 -3.91 9.07
C ILE A 47 2.77 -3.42 7.62
N ALA A 48 3.49 -4.08 6.72
CA ALA A 48 3.50 -3.74 5.29
C ALA A 48 2.10 -3.83 4.67
N VAL A 49 1.36 -4.91 4.93
CA VAL A 49 -0.03 -5.07 4.47
C VAL A 49 -0.92 -3.97 5.02
N GLN A 50 -0.85 -3.69 6.33
CA GLN A 50 -1.68 -2.66 6.97
C GLN A 50 -1.34 -1.25 6.46
N THR A 51 -0.06 -0.94 6.31
CA THR A 51 0.40 0.35 5.76
C THR A 51 -0.09 0.54 4.33
N THR A 52 0.04 -0.50 3.51
CA THR A 52 -0.46 -0.51 2.14
C THR A 52 -1.96 -0.26 2.09
N TYR A 53 -2.72 -0.95 2.93
CA TYR A 53 -4.17 -0.77 3.04
C TYR A 53 -4.54 0.66 3.44
N ALA A 54 -3.88 1.22 4.45
CA ALA A 54 -4.11 2.59 4.90
C ALA A 54 -3.88 3.61 3.77
N ILE A 55 -2.81 3.46 2.99
CA ILE A 55 -2.54 4.34 1.85
C ILE A 55 -3.58 4.19 0.74
N LYS A 56 -3.96 2.96 0.38
CA LYS A 56 -5.05 2.71 -0.59
C LYS A 56 -6.34 3.42 -0.14
N MET A 57 -6.66 3.36 1.15
CA MET A 57 -7.84 4.04 1.71
C MET A 57 -7.76 5.56 1.61
N VAL A 58 -6.63 6.18 1.96
CA VAL A 58 -6.46 7.64 1.80
C VAL A 58 -6.60 8.05 0.34
N ILE A 59 -5.96 7.34 -0.59
CA ILE A 59 -6.02 7.64 -2.04
C ILE A 59 -7.45 7.49 -2.57
N GLU A 60 -8.19 6.46 -2.15
CA GLU A 60 -9.58 6.27 -2.54
C GLU A 60 -10.48 7.41 -2.04
N GLN A 61 -10.26 7.90 -0.82
CA GLN A 61 -11.00 9.04 -0.29
C GLN A 61 -10.63 10.34 -1.01
N ALA A 62 -9.35 10.57 -1.29
CA ALA A 62 -8.89 11.73 -2.07
C ALA A 62 -9.52 11.74 -3.47
N LYS A 63 -9.61 10.56 -4.12
CA LYS A 63 -10.34 10.41 -5.39
C LYS A 63 -11.81 10.83 -5.26
N LYS A 64 -12.48 10.52 -4.14
CA LYS A 64 -13.86 10.99 -3.90
C LYS A 64 -13.90 12.51 -3.79
N PHE A 65 -13.00 13.15 -3.05
CA PHE A 65 -12.94 14.62 -2.97
C PHE A 65 -12.76 15.26 -4.35
N ALA A 66 -11.88 14.72 -5.20
CA ALA A 66 -11.70 15.19 -6.57
C ALA A 66 -13.01 15.11 -7.39
N VAL A 67 -13.73 13.98 -7.31
CA VAL A 67 -15.01 13.77 -8.00
C VAL A 67 -16.08 14.76 -7.52
N HIS A 68 -16.20 14.97 -6.20
CA HIS A 68 -17.16 15.94 -5.63
C HIS A 68 -16.79 17.38 -6.01
N GLY A 69 -15.50 17.68 -6.16
CA GLY A 69 -14.98 18.93 -6.72
C GLY A 69 -15.12 19.06 -8.24
N ARG A 70 -15.79 18.12 -8.92
CA ARG A 70 -15.95 18.05 -10.39
C ARG A 70 -14.62 18.02 -11.16
N ARG A 71 -13.56 17.51 -10.53
CA ARG A 71 -12.22 17.37 -11.11
C ARG A 71 -11.96 15.93 -11.50
N LYS A 72 -11.18 15.75 -12.58
CA LYS A 72 -10.68 14.43 -13.02
C LYS A 72 -9.33 14.06 -12.40
N ARG A 73 -8.58 15.05 -11.90
CA ARG A 73 -7.26 14.87 -11.29
C ARG A 73 -7.35 15.15 -9.79
N VAL A 74 -6.67 14.31 -9.02
CA VAL A 74 -6.44 14.52 -7.58
C VAL A 74 -5.39 15.62 -7.44
N ILE A 75 -5.65 16.57 -6.53
CA ILE A 75 -4.73 17.65 -6.14
C ILE A 75 -4.30 17.47 -4.67
N ALA A 76 -3.33 18.26 -4.20
CA ALA A 76 -2.80 18.14 -2.84
C ALA A 76 -3.91 18.29 -1.79
N GLU A 77 -4.81 19.24 -1.97
CA GLU A 77 -5.91 19.53 -1.06
C GLU A 77 -6.90 18.35 -0.89
N ASP A 78 -7.02 17.47 -1.90
CA ASP A 78 -7.82 16.25 -1.79
C ASP A 78 -7.17 15.23 -0.86
N ILE A 79 -5.83 15.14 -0.88
CA ILE A 79 -5.05 14.26 -0.02
C ILE A 79 -5.09 14.80 1.41
N ASP A 80 -4.92 16.11 1.60
CA ASP A 80 -5.00 16.75 2.92
C ASP A 80 -6.39 16.57 3.55
N SER A 81 -7.45 16.73 2.73
CA SER A 81 -8.83 16.46 3.15
C SER A 81 -9.04 14.99 3.52
N ALA A 82 -8.47 14.07 2.76
CA ALA A 82 -8.55 12.63 3.03
C ALA A 82 -7.80 12.22 4.30
N LEU A 83 -6.61 12.79 4.55
CA LEU A 83 -5.83 12.57 5.76
C LEU A 83 -6.55 13.13 6.99
N THR A 84 -7.08 14.35 6.89
CA THR A 84 -7.89 14.98 7.95
C THR A 84 -9.11 14.12 8.28
N MET A 85 -9.81 13.61 7.26
CA MET A 85 -10.97 12.73 7.46
C MET A 85 -10.58 11.37 8.08
N ALA A 86 -9.37 10.87 7.80
CA ALA A 86 -8.81 9.67 8.41
C ALA A 86 -8.28 9.89 9.83
N GLY A 87 -8.28 11.14 10.33
CA GLY A 87 -7.84 11.49 11.68
C GLY A 87 -6.34 11.77 11.81
N TYR A 88 -5.61 11.89 10.69
CA TYR A 88 -4.19 12.24 10.69
C TYR A 88 -4.02 13.74 10.46
N PRO A 89 -3.20 14.44 11.27
CA PRO A 89 -2.81 15.81 10.95
C PRO A 89 -2.02 15.78 9.64
N TYR A 90 -2.45 16.55 8.65
CA TYR A 90 -1.64 16.77 7.45
C TYR A 90 -0.47 17.69 7.81
N VAL A 91 0.68 17.45 7.18
CA VAL A 91 1.88 18.26 7.40
C VAL A 91 1.83 19.40 6.40
N GLU A 92 1.75 20.65 6.87
CA GLU A 92 1.98 21.80 5.98
C GLU A 92 3.42 21.74 5.48
N GLY A 93 3.57 21.60 4.17
CA GLY A 93 4.85 21.58 3.45
C GLY A 93 5.10 22.84 2.66
#